data_AF-A0A3S2CMA8-F1
#
_entry.id   AF-A0A3S2CMA8-F1
#
_cell.length_a   1.000
_cell.length_b   1.000
_cell.length_c   1.000
_cell.angle_alpha   90.00
_cell.angle_beta   90.00
_cell.angle_gamma   90.00
#
_symmetry.space_group_name_H-M   'P 1'
#
loop_
_entity.id
_entity.type
_entity.pdbx_description
1 polymer ?
#
loop_
_entity_poly.entity_id
_entity_poly.type
_entity_poly.pdbx_seq_one_letter_code
_entity_poly.pdbx_strand_id
1 'polypeptide(L)'
;MSDIPLFSERLSRRTFLGASALGAASVALSACTTTDVAPPPPVAAPPSDPAFGDTASMYAARTDEGYQLPAIPVAKLDPKFVRQIVSDPTGEKPGTIVVDVSEHFLYLVRDGGKAIRYGVSLGKAGFGWTGSAVVQA
;
A
#
# COMPACT_ATOMS: atom_id res chain seq x y z
N MET A 1 -32.40 9.12 -76.17
CA MET A 1 -33.35 8.79 -75.09
C MET A 1 -32.56 8.83 -73.79
N SER A 2 -32.58 10.01 -73.16
CA SER A 2 -32.43 10.29 -71.73
C SER A 2 -31.15 9.87 -71.00
N ASP A 3 -30.26 10.85 -70.85
CA ASP A 3 -29.26 10.98 -69.78
C ASP A 3 -29.91 10.93 -68.39
N ILE A 4 -29.30 10.19 -67.46
CA ILE A 4 -29.67 10.15 -66.03
C ILE A 4 -28.58 10.91 -65.25
N PRO A 5 -28.92 11.96 -64.49
CA PRO A 5 -27.93 12.76 -63.78
C PRO A 5 -27.46 12.08 -62.49
N LEU A 6 -26.15 12.10 -62.28
CA LEU A 6 -25.50 11.95 -60.98
C LEU A 6 -25.74 13.23 -60.17
N PHE A 7 -26.53 13.15 -59.10
CA PHE A 7 -26.56 14.20 -58.08
C PHE A 7 -26.30 13.61 -56.68
N SER A 8 -25.13 14.00 -56.19
CA SER A 8 -24.70 13.97 -54.80
C SER A 8 -25.72 14.71 -53.92
N GLU A 9 -26.26 14.05 -52.90
CA GLU A 9 -27.06 14.70 -51.87
C GLU A 9 -26.55 14.32 -50.48
N ARG A 10 -26.36 15.37 -49.69
CA ARG A 10 -25.54 15.41 -48.49
C ARG A 10 -26.33 14.85 -47.30
N LEU A 11 -25.75 13.86 -46.63
CA LEU A 11 -26.30 13.34 -45.37
C LEU A 11 -26.24 14.45 -44.29
N SER A 12 -27.38 15.09 -44.07
CA SER A 12 -27.52 16.23 -43.16
C SER A 12 -27.57 15.77 -41.71
N ARG A 13 -26.73 16.39 -40.88
CA ARG A 13 -26.60 16.17 -39.41
C ARG A 13 -27.92 16.35 -38.63
N ARG A 14 -28.97 16.87 -39.28
CA ARG A 14 -30.29 17.10 -38.68
C ARG A 14 -31.16 15.84 -38.65
N THR A 15 -30.92 14.86 -39.52
CA THR A 15 -31.67 13.58 -39.51
C THR A 15 -31.26 12.69 -38.34
N PHE A 16 -30.04 12.85 -37.83
CA PHE A 16 -29.53 12.07 -36.68
C PHE A 16 -30.07 12.53 -35.32
N LEU A 17 -30.67 13.72 -35.23
CA LEU A 17 -31.22 14.28 -33.99
C LEU A 17 -32.75 14.08 -33.84
N GLY A 18 -33.43 13.48 -34.84
CA GLY A 18 -34.88 13.28 -34.82
C GLY A 18 -35.36 11.91 -34.31
N ALA A 19 -34.45 10.93 -34.16
CA ALA A 19 -34.80 9.56 -33.80
C ALA A 19 -34.81 9.28 -32.28
N SER A 20 -34.99 10.30 -31.44
CA SER A 20 -34.98 10.17 -29.96
C SER A 20 -36.36 10.20 -29.29
N ALA A 21 -37.47 10.18 -30.04
CA ALA A 21 -38.80 10.45 -29.47
C ALA A 21 -39.72 9.24 -29.23
N LEU A 22 -39.29 7.99 -29.47
CA LEU A 22 -40.16 6.80 -29.29
C LEU A 22 -39.57 5.68 -28.41
N GLY A 23 -38.48 5.92 -27.69
CA GLY A 23 -37.82 4.92 -26.83
C GLY A 23 -38.07 5.07 -25.32
N ALA A 24 -39.04 5.90 -24.90
CA ALA A 24 -39.19 6.35 -23.52
C ALA A 24 -40.17 5.51 -22.66
N ALA A 25 -40.15 4.17 -22.77
CA ALA A 25 -41.12 3.34 -22.04
C ALA A 25 -40.57 2.06 -21.34
N SER A 26 -39.26 1.86 -21.23
CA SER A 26 -38.73 0.58 -20.67
C SER A 26 -37.59 0.68 -19.66
N VAL A 27 -37.22 1.86 -19.13
CA VAL A 27 -36.03 1.98 -18.23
C VAL A 27 -36.38 2.24 -16.76
N ALA A 28 -37.62 1.97 -16.32
CA ALA A 28 -38.08 2.40 -15.00
C ALA A 28 -37.94 1.37 -13.85
N LEU A 29 -37.24 0.24 -14.01
CA LEU A 29 -37.34 -0.87 -13.02
C LEU A 29 -36.05 -1.59 -12.61
N SER A 30 -34.85 -1.04 -12.84
CA SER A 30 -33.63 -1.71 -12.34
C SER A 30 -32.63 -0.74 -11.72
N ALA A 31 -32.89 -0.34 -10.47
CA ALA A 31 -31.95 0.50 -9.70
C ALA A 31 -31.79 0.09 -8.22
N CYS A 32 -32.30 -1.08 -7.81
CA CYS A 32 -32.08 -1.60 -6.45
C CYS A 32 -31.15 -2.81 -6.48
N THR A 33 -29.91 -2.64 -6.97
CA THR A 33 -28.84 -3.53 -6.51
C THR A 33 -28.21 -2.86 -5.30
N THR A 34 -28.64 -3.29 -4.12
CA THR A 34 -27.85 -3.07 -2.91
C THR A 34 -26.61 -3.93 -3.08
N THR A 35 -25.52 -3.34 -3.55
CA THR A 35 -24.21 -3.98 -3.37
C THR A 35 -23.99 -3.98 -1.87
N ASP A 36 -24.21 -5.16 -1.28
CA ASP A 36 -23.69 -5.52 0.03
C ASP A 36 -22.17 -5.40 -0.05
N VAL A 37 -21.66 -4.19 0.18
CA VAL A 37 -20.25 -3.98 0.44
C VAL A 37 -20.03 -4.59 1.81
N ALA A 38 -19.70 -5.89 1.80
CA ALA A 38 -19.20 -6.57 2.98
C ALA A 38 -18.17 -5.63 3.63
N PRO A 39 -18.32 -5.31 4.93
CA PRO A 39 -17.30 -4.56 5.64
C PRO A 39 -15.94 -5.19 5.33
N PRO A 40 -14.90 -4.39 5.03
CA PRO A 40 -13.58 -4.96 4.87
C PRO A 40 -13.32 -5.89 6.06
N PRO A 41 -12.75 -7.09 5.83
CA PRO A 41 -12.47 -8.02 6.92
C PRO A 41 -11.77 -7.23 8.02
N PRO A 42 -12.10 -7.48 9.31
CA PRO A 42 -11.45 -6.77 10.41
C PRO A 42 -9.96 -6.85 10.17
N VAL A 43 -9.33 -5.69 9.96
CA VAL A 43 -7.89 -5.60 9.72
C VAL A 43 -7.28 -6.36 10.88
N ALA A 44 -6.66 -7.50 10.59
CA ALA A 44 -6.08 -8.34 11.62
C ALA A 44 -5.18 -7.44 12.47
N ALA A 45 -5.44 -7.42 13.78
CA ALA A 45 -4.64 -6.60 14.68
C ALA A 45 -3.16 -6.89 14.38
N PRO A 46 -2.31 -5.85 14.22
CA PRO A 46 -0.91 -6.06 13.91
C PRO A 46 -0.35 -7.05 14.93
N PRO A 47 0.46 -8.03 14.49
CA PRO A 47 0.96 -9.06 15.38
C PRO A 47 1.67 -8.38 16.54
N SER A 48 1.14 -8.58 17.74
CA SER A 48 1.75 -8.12 18.98
C SER A 48 2.65 -9.26 19.45
N ASP A 49 3.94 -9.00 19.53
CA ASP A 49 4.86 -9.90 20.21
C ASP A 49 4.84 -9.54 21.70
N PRO A 50 4.48 -10.46 22.62
CA PRO A 50 4.50 -10.17 24.06
C PRO A 50 5.87 -9.68 24.55
N ALA A 51 6.95 -9.93 23.81
CA ALA A 51 8.28 -9.40 24.12
C ALA A 51 8.40 -7.86 24.00
N PHE A 52 7.53 -7.20 23.22
CA PHE A 52 7.59 -5.75 22.99
C PHE A 52 6.43 -4.95 23.62
N GLY A 53 5.44 -5.64 24.17
CA GLY A 53 4.25 -5.01 24.73
C GLY A 53 3.27 -4.52 23.65
N ASP A 54 2.44 -3.54 24.02
CA ASP A 54 1.43 -2.98 23.12
C ASP A 54 2.07 -2.18 21.97
N THR A 55 1.72 -2.53 20.74
CA THR A 55 2.25 -1.89 19.53
C THR A 55 1.90 -0.41 19.48
N ALA A 56 0.72 0.02 19.93
CA ALA A 56 0.36 1.44 19.91
C ALA A 56 1.29 2.26 20.82
N SER A 57 1.62 1.72 21.99
CA SER A 57 2.56 2.32 22.95
C SER A 57 3.99 2.41 22.38
N MET A 58 4.44 1.38 21.65
CA MET A 58 5.77 1.35 21.02
C MET A 58 5.98 2.44 19.95
N TYR A 59 4.90 2.84 19.28
CA TYR A 59 4.90 3.83 18.20
C TYR A 59 4.22 5.15 18.60
N ALA A 60 4.00 5.37 19.90
CA ALA A 60 3.42 6.59 20.43
C ALA A 60 4.36 7.79 20.29
N ALA A 61 3.80 8.99 20.41
CA ALA A 61 4.60 10.22 20.42
C ALA A 61 5.57 10.20 21.61
N ARG A 62 6.82 10.64 21.38
CA ARG A 62 7.87 10.66 22.41
C ARG A 62 8.85 11.79 22.18
N THR A 63 9.56 12.19 23.24
CA THR A 63 10.71 13.10 23.13
C THR A 63 11.98 12.29 23.30
N ASP A 64 12.92 12.44 22.37
CA ASP A 64 14.18 11.69 22.34
C ASP A 64 15.31 12.68 22.07
N GLU A 65 16.28 12.79 22.98
CA GLU A 65 17.41 13.74 22.87
C GLU A 65 16.99 15.18 22.52
N GLY A 66 15.86 15.65 23.06
CA GLY A 66 15.30 16.98 22.79
C GLY A 66 14.48 17.11 21.50
N TYR A 67 14.39 16.06 20.69
CA TYR A 67 13.55 16.00 19.49
C TYR A 67 12.17 15.44 19.81
N GLN A 68 11.12 16.15 19.39
CA GLN A 68 9.75 15.68 19.50
C GLN A 68 9.39 14.79 18.31
N LEU A 69 9.20 13.50 18.58
CA LEU A 69 8.79 12.52 17.59
C LEU A 69 7.27 12.34 17.68
N PRO A 70 6.51 12.60 16.59
CA PRO A 70 5.08 12.40 16.58
C PRO A 70 4.73 10.90 16.62
N ALA A 71 3.52 10.58 17.07
CA ALA A 71 3.01 9.21 17.02
C ALA A 71 2.89 8.72 15.58
N ILE A 72 3.29 7.47 15.33
CA ILE A 72 3.10 6.84 14.03
C ILE A 72 1.71 6.20 14.00
N PRO A 73 0.86 6.48 12.99
CA PRO A 73 -0.46 5.88 12.90
C PRO A 73 -0.36 4.40 12.48
N VAL A 74 -0.14 3.52 13.46
CA VAL A 74 0.15 2.09 13.24
C VAL A 74 -0.94 1.39 12.43
N ALA A 75 -2.19 1.81 12.57
CA ALA A 75 -3.34 1.29 11.80
C ALA A 75 -3.22 1.51 10.27
N LYS A 76 -2.34 2.42 9.83
CA LYS A 76 -2.05 2.67 8.42
C LYS A 76 -0.81 1.93 7.92
N LEU A 77 -0.05 1.30 8.80
CA LEU A 77 1.12 0.51 8.42
C LEU A 77 0.66 -0.88 7.99
N ASP A 78 1.30 -1.40 6.93
CA ASP A 78 1.22 -2.83 6.65
C ASP A 78 1.81 -3.58 7.86
N PRO A 79 1.08 -4.56 8.45
CA PRO A 79 1.53 -5.30 9.62
C PRO A 79 2.94 -5.89 9.48
N LYS A 80 3.41 -6.19 8.27
CA LYS A 80 4.77 -6.73 8.06
C LYS A 80 5.90 -5.76 8.44
N PHE A 81 5.64 -4.45 8.44
CA PHE A 81 6.63 -3.41 8.77
C PHE A 81 6.64 -3.05 10.25
N VAL A 82 5.67 -3.55 11.02
CA VAL A 82 5.70 -3.47 12.48
C VAL A 82 6.82 -4.36 13.00
N ARG A 83 7.48 -3.93 14.07
CA ARG A 83 8.55 -4.70 14.74
C ARG A 83 8.06 -6.10 15.09
N GLN A 84 8.82 -7.13 14.70
CA GLN A 84 8.47 -8.54 14.91
C GLN A 84 9.72 -9.38 15.22
N ILE A 85 9.57 -10.41 16.06
CA ILE A 85 10.58 -11.47 16.14
C ILE A 85 10.32 -12.46 15.00
N VAL A 86 11.35 -12.74 14.21
CA VAL A 86 11.33 -13.68 13.08
C VAL A 86 12.45 -14.70 13.24
N SER A 87 12.38 -15.80 12.50
CA SER A 87 13.57 -16.64 12.29
C SER A 87 14.62 -15.84 11.53
N ASP A 88 15.88 -15.92 11.96
CA ASP A 88 16.96 -15.16 11.37
C ASP A 88 17.23 -15.59 9.92
N PRO A 89 17.03 -14.71 8.91
CA PRO A 89 17.35 -15.02 7.53
C PRO A 89 18.81 -14.70 7.16
N THR A 90 19.56 -14.05 8.05
CA THR A 90 20.86 -13.43 7.72
C THR A 90 22.04 -14.36 7.91
N GLY A 91 21.98 -15.26 8.90
CA GLY A 91 23.09 -16.15 9.26
C GLY A 91 24.27 -15.44 9.92
N GLU A 92 24.12 -14.16 10.27
CA GLU A 92 25.13 -13.37 10.95
C GLU A 92 25.19 -13.70 12.46
N LYS A 93 26.22 -13.17 13.13
CA LYS A 93 26.36 -13.38 14.58
C LYS A 93 25.33 -12.57 15.38
N PRO A 94 24.85 -13.06 16.55
CA PRO A 94 24.04 -12.28 17.46
C PRO A 94 24.69 -10.93 17.80
N GLY A 95 23.88 -9.86 17.81
CA GLY A 95 24.34 -8.48 17.98
C GLY A 95 24.66 -7.74 16.68
N THR A 96 24.71 -8.44 15.54
CA THR A 96 24.86 -7.79 14.22
C THR A 96 23.53 -7.16 13.78
N ILE A 97 23.64 -5.99 13.11
CA ILE A 97 22.54 -5.36 12.41
C ILE A 97 22.74 -5.58 10.91
N VAL A 98 21.74 -6.16 10.26
CA VAL A 98 21.73 -6.40 8.81
C VAL A 98 20.61 -5.59 8.19
N VAL A 99 20.92 -4.83 7.14
CA VAL A 99 19.93 -4.01 6.42
C VAL A 99 19.73 -4.62 5.04
N ASP A 100 18.52 -5.09 4.77
CA ASP A 100 18.08 -5.52 3.45
C ASP A 100 17.37 -4.36 2.75
N VAL A 101 18.10 -3.77 1.80
CA VAL A 101 17.63 -2.64 0.99
C VAL A 101 16.52 -3.05 0.01
N SER A 102 16.49 -4.31 -0.41
CA SER A 102 15.50 -4.79 -1.38
C SER A 102 14.11 -4.93 -0.74
N GLU A 103 14.05 -5.50 0.46
CA GLU A 103 12.81 -5.70 1.19
C GLU A 103 12.45 -4.57 2.17
N HIS A 104 13.34 -3.59 2.34
CA HIS A 104 13.17 -2.46 3.26
C HIS A 104 13.05 -2.92 4.72
N PHE A 105 13.89 -3.88 5.09
CA PHE A 105 13.96 -4.43 6.44
C PHE A 105 15.33 -4.23 7.07
N LEU A 106 15.32 -3.99 8.37
CA LEU A 106 16.48 -4.09 9.23
C LEU A 106 16.28 -5.27 10.18
N TYR A 107 17.30 -6.10 10.32
CA TYR A 107 17.34 -7.26 11.21
C TYR A 107 18.37 -7.01 12.30
N LEU A 108 17.94 -7.05 13.57
CA LEU A 108 18.84 -7.18 14.71
C LEU A 108 18.94 -8.65 15.08
N VAL A 109 20.09 -9.27 14.81
CA VAL A 109 20.30 -10.70 15.03
C VAL A 109 20.38 -11.00 16.52
N ARG A 110 19.69 -12.08 16.94
CA ARG A 110 19.58 -12.56 18.31
C ARG A 110 20.05 -14.00 18.39
N ASP A 111 20.32 -14.46 19.60
CA ASP A 111 20.55 -15.88 19.87
C ASP A 111 19.33 -16.75 19.52
N GLY A 112 19.56 -18.06 19.39
CA GLY A 112 18.50 -19.03 19.13
C GLY A 112 17.96 -19.01 17.70
N GLY A 113 18.73 -18.49 16.74
CA GLY A 113 18.34 -18.43 15.32
C GLY A 113 17.17 -17.48 15.07
N LYS A 114 17.10 -16.40 15.85
CA LYS A 114 16.04 -15.38 15.74
C LYS A 114 16.63 -14.02 15.40
N ALA A 115 15.81 -13.16 14.83
CA ALA A 115 16.13 -11.75 14.64
C ALA A 115 14.92 -10.89 14.97
N ILE A 116 15.16 -9.66 15.38
CA ILE A 116 14.11 -8.63 15.45
C ILE A 116 14.10 -7.91 14.11
N ARG A 117 13.00 -8.04 13.37
CA ARG A 117 12.78 -7.35 12.09
C ARG A 117 12.10 -6.01 12.31
N TYR A 118 12.57 -4.99 11.60
CA TYR A 118 12.04 -3.63 11.58
C TYR A 118 11.73 -3.23 10.15
N GLY A 119 10.57 -2.63 9.91
CA GLY A 119 10.35 -1.88 8.69
C GLY A 119 11.16 -0.58 8.71
N VAL A 120 11.94 -0.33 7.66
CA VAL A 120 12.75 0.89 7.52
C VAL A 120 12.45 1.57 6.19
N SER A 121 12.58 2.89 6.16
CA SER A 121 12.56 3.65 4.92
C SER A 121 13.97 4.11 4.60
N LEU A 122 14.39 3.95 3.35
CA LEU A 122 15.75 4.23 2.92
C LEU A 122 15.75 5.49 2.04
N GLY A 123 16.65 6.42 2.36
CA GLY A 123 16.90 7.59 1.51
C GLY A 123 17.73 7.22 0.28
N LYS A 124 17.78 8.12 -0.71
CA LYS A 124 18.56 7.93 -1.96
C LYS A 124 20.02 7.53 -1.71
N ALA A 125 20.65 8.08 -0.66
CA ALA A 125 22.03 7.76 -0.29
C ALA A 125 22.21 6.29 0.14
N GLY A 126 21.18 5.68 0.74
CA GLY A 126 21.24 4.28 1.19
C GLY A 126 21.36 3.26 0.06
N PHE A 127 20.96 3.62 -1.17
CA PHE A 127 21.14 2.77 -2.35
C PHE A 127 22.56 2.84 -2.95
N GLY A 128 23.35 3.85 -2.57
CA GLY A 128 24.69 4.07 -3.13
C GLY A 128 25.81 3.39 -2.35
N TRP A 129 25.50 2.72 -1.25
CA TRP A 129 26.50 2.11 -0.37
C TRP A 129 26.13 0.68 -0.02
N THR A 130 27.14 -0.19 -0.02
CA THR A 130 27.07 -1.56 0.48
C THR A 130 28.36 -1.86 1.23
N GLY A 131 28.26 -2.65 2.29
CA GLY A 131 29.43 -3.08 3.06
C GLY A 131 29.12 -3.31 4.53
N SER A 132 30.19 -3.51 5.30
CA SER A 132 30.12 -3.66 6.75
C SER A 132 30.67 -2.39 7.41
N ALA A 133 30.05 -1.99 8.52
CA ALA A 133 30.48 -0.85 9.32
C ALA A 133 30.32 -1.16 10.81
N VAL A 134 31.07 -0.45 11.64
CA VAL A 134 30.98 -0.52 13.10
C VAL A 134 30.38 0.78 13.60
N VAL A 135 29.29 0.70 14.36
CA VAL A 135 28.69 1.87 15.02
C VAL A 135 29.59 2.27 16.19
N GLN A 136 30.09 3.50 16.16
CA GLN A 136 30.91 4.09 17.24
C GLN A 136 30.05 5.07 18.03
N ALA A 137 30.28 5.12 19.35
CA ALA A 137 29.61 6.04 20.28
C ALA A 137 30.36 7.37 20.38
#